data_AF-A0A9J6C7Q9-F1
#
_entry.id   AF-A0A9J6C7Q9-F1
#
_cell.length_a   1.000
_cell.length_b   1.000
_cell.length_c   1.000
_cell.angle_alpha   90.00
_cell.angle_beta   90.00
_cell.angle_gamma   90.00
#
_symmetry.space_group_name_H-M   'P 1'
#
loop_
_entity.id
_entity.type
_entity.pdbx_description
1 polymer ?
#
loop_
_entity_poly.entity_id
_entity_poly.type
_entity_poly.pdbx_seq_one_letter_code
_entity_poly.pdbx_strand_id
1 'polypeptide(L)'
;MMMVVTSAEITLKKNLPSFECLASYAKLQQIKNMPEAFDKVDYDSSVSECVSNRQNFISLIRTEIRSKINEAEILPKYSNCIYQKLTGSESFVHSIVKAAALEHLMEKDTEVSPLNITINKILDEINNSVTICRQAEEFGLDFDKLFNTPKNLTTREEYCIKKYLIKNNLIDVYLYEIDPNPHKVNVTGLNCEEMIRKSNEEIYDQLSFIYLKNPYLSNDEKVECAIEKFREAEYFDLMMKITALTTLNITLEQKTHERENFIEIFSNITSNIATC
;
A
#
# COMPACT_ATOMS: atom_id res chain seq x y z
N MET A 1 2.13 -12.89 -13.50
CA MET A 1 2.06 -14.14 -12.73
C MET A 1 1.27 -13.84 -11.47
N MET A 2 -0.03 -14.12 -11.47
CA MET A 2 -0.87 -13.99 -10.28
C MET A 2 -0.40 -15.05 -9.28
N MET A 3 0.14 -14.61 -8.13
CA MET A 3 0.29 -15.50 -6.99
C MET A 3 -1.13 -15.81 -6.52
N VAL A 4 -1.62 -16.97 -6.91
CA VAL A 4 -2.77 -17.58 -6.25
C VAL A 4 -2.26 -17.91 -4.85
N VAL A 5 -2.51 -17.03 -3.89
CA VAL A 5 -2.45 -17.40 -2.47
C VAL A 5 -3.55 -18.46 -2.33
N THR A 6 -3.19 -19.72 -2.57
CA THR A 6 -4.07 -20.85 -2.35
C THR A 6 -4.47 -20.77 -0.90
N SER A 7 -5.77 -20.51 -0.69
CA SER A 7 -6.49 -20.42 0.58
C SER A 7 -5.71 -21.08 1.71
N ALA A 8 -4.97 -20.27 2.47
CA ALA A 8 -4.51 -20.68 3.77
C ALA A 8 -5.78 -20.91 4.60
N GLU A 9 -6.20 -22.18 4.68
CA GLU A 9 -7.24 -22.58 5.63
C GLU A 9 -6.69 -22.28 7.03
N ILE A 10 -7.04 -21.10 7.54
CA ILE A 10 -6.79 -20.73 8.93
C ILE A 10 -7.60 -21.74 9.74
N THR A 11 -6.92 -22.68 10.38
CA THR A 11 -7.60 -23.72 11.15
C THR A 11 -8.09 -23.11 12.45
N LEU A 12 -9.35 -22.66 12.47
CA LEU A 12 -9.98 -22.02 13.64
C LEU A 12 -10.38 -23.01 14.74
N LYS A 13 -10.26 -24.33 14.51
CA LYS A 13 -10.93 -25.38 15.31
C LYS A 13 -10.36 -25.67 16.70
N LYS A 14 -9.19 -25.13 17.09
CA LYS A 14 -8.61 -25.39 18.42
C LYS A 14 -8.80 -24.17 19.32
N ASN A 15 -9.53 -24.34 20.42
CA ASN A 15 -9.77 -23.33 21.47
C ASN A 15 -10.67 -22.14 21.03
N LEU A 16 -11.76 -22.43 20.32
CA LEU A 16 -12.78 -21.42 20.04
C LEU A 16 -13.44 -20.97 21.34
N PRO A 17 -13.50 -19.66 21.63
CA PRO A 17 -14.38 -19.13 22.68
C PRO A 17 -15.84 -19.50 22.37
N SER A 18 -16.70 -19.55 23.39
CA SER A 18 -18.11 -19.90 23.15
C SER A 18 -18.78 -18.91 22.20
N PHE A 19 -19.84 -19.38 21.51
CA PHE A 19 -20.66 -18.53 20.65
C PHE A 19 -21.14 -17.27 21.39
N GLU A 20 -21.60 -17.41 22.63
CA GLU A 20 -22.11 -16.31 23.45
C GLU A 20 -21.01 -15.26 23.73
N CYS A 21 -19.78 -15.71 23.99
CA CYS A 21 -18.64 -14.84 24.20
C CYS A 21 -18.26 -14.07 22.92
N LEU A 22 -18.19 -14.75 21.78
CA LEU A 22 -17.86 -14.13 20.50
C LEU A 22 -18.98 -13.19 20.01
N ALA A 23 -20.24 -13.58 20.19
CA ALA A 23 -21.40 -12.81 19.78
C ALA A 23 -21.56 -11.53 20.62
N SER A 24 -21.37 -11.63 21.94
CA SER A 24 -21.40 -10.46 22.83
C SER A 24 -20.23 -9.50 22.55
N TYR A 25 -19.03 -10.03 22.28
CA TYR A 25 -17.90 -9.19 21.83
C TYR A 25 -18.21 -8.48 20.52
N ALA A 26 -18.77 -9.17 19.54
CA ALA A 26 -19.12 -8.57 18.26
C ALA A 26 -20.13 -7.44 18.39
N LYS A 27 -21.12 -7.61 19.28
CA LYS A 27 -22.11 -6.58 19.62
C LYS A 27 -21.45 -5.38 20.29
N LEU A 28 -20.56 -5.61 21.26
CA LEU A 28 -19.79 -4.55 21.94
C LEU A 28 -18.93 -3.74 20.95
N GLN A 29 -18.27 -4.42 20.00
CA GLN A 29 -17.44 -3.78 18.97
C GLN A 29 -18.25 -3.23 17.78
N GLN A 30 -19.59 -3.30 17.84
CA GLN A 30 -20.48 -2.84 16.78
C GLN A 30 -20.12 -3.44 15.39
N ILE A 31 -19.71 -4.71 15.37
CA ILE A 31 -19.42 -5.41 14.12
C ILE A 31 -20.71 -5.46 13.30
N LYS A 32 -20.65 -4.99 12.04
CA LYS A 32 -21.83 -4.85 11.17
C LYS A 32 -22.25 -6.17 10.54
N ASN A 33 -23.51 -6.21 10.10
CA ASN A 33 -24.12 -7.32 9.36
C ASN A 33 -24.05 -8.66 10.11
N MET A 34 -24.27 -8.65 11.42
CA MET A 34 -24.33 -9.87 12.21
C MET A 34 -25.69 -10.56 12.02
N PRO A 35 -25.74 -11.90 12.02
CA PRO A 35 -27.01 -12.61 12.01
C PRO A 35 -27.87 -12.25 13.21
N GLU A 36 -29.20 -12.28 13.05
CA GLU A 36 -30.15 -12.02 14.14
C GLU A 36 -29.93 -12.91 15.39
N ALA A 37 -29.34 -14.09 15.21
CA ALA A 37 -28.98 -14.98 16.32
C ALA A 37 -28.02 -14.32 17.33
N PHE A 38 -27.20 -13.37 16.89
CA PHE A 38 -26.26 -12.64 17.74
C PHE A 38 -26.98 -11.60 18.62
N ASP A 39 -28.06 -10.99 18.11
CA ASP A 39 -28.81 -9.97 18.83
C ASP A 39 -29.56 -10.54 20.04
N LYS A 40 -29.91 -11.83 19.96
CA LYS A 40 -30.60 -12.60 21.00
C LYS A 40 -29.67 -13.05 22.14
N VAL A 41 -28.36 -12.86 22.01
CA VAL A 41 -27.39 -13.21 23.05
C VAL A 41 -27.39 -12.11 24.12
N ASP A 42 -27.85 -12.48 25.32
CA ASP A 42 -27.71 -11.70 26.55
C ASP A 42 -26.61 -12.34 27.41
N TYR A 43 -25.35 -12.01 27.08
CA TYR A 43 -24.16 -12.55 27.73
C TYR A 43 -23.22 -11.41 28.09
N ASP A 44 -22.74 -11.40 29.34
CA ASP A 44 -21.75 -10.42 29.80
C ASP A 44 -20.35 -10.78 29.27
N SER A 45 -19.94 -10.13 28.18
CA SER A 45 -18.60 -10.32 27.58
C SER A 45 -17.45 -9.72 28.41
N SER A 46 -17.76 -9.07 29.54
CA SER A 46 -16.77 -8.56 30.49
C SER A 46 -16.35 -9.59 31.54
N VAL A 47 -17.03 -10.74 31.61
CA VAL A 47 -16.62 -11.87 32.45
C VAL A 47 -15.18 -12.25 32.12
N SER A 48 -14.33 -12.34 33.15
CA SER A 48 -12.88 -12.52 33.02
C SER A 48 -12.49 -13.72 32.16
N GLU A 49 -13.26 -14.81 32.23
CA GLU A 49 -13.09 -15.99 31.40
C GLU A 49 -13.29 -15.69 29.91
N CYS A 50 -14.38 -14.99 29.53
CA CYS A 50 -14.63 -14.63 28.14
C CYS A 50 -13.56 -13.66 27.61
N VAL A 51 -13.15 -12.68 28.42
CA VAL A 51 -12.06 -11.75 28.05
C VAL A 51 -10.75 -12.52 27.81
N SER A 52 -10.38 -13.42 28.72
CA SER A 52 -9.17 -14.25 28.61
C SER A 52 -9.23 -15.16 27.39
N ASN A 53 -10.34 -15.88 27.20
CA ASN A 53 -10.52 -16.80 26.07
C ASN A 53 -10.47 -16.06 24.73
N ARG A 54 -11.08 -14.87 24.64
CA ARG A 54 -11.01 -14.02 23.44
C ARG A 54 -9.59 -13.54 23.16
N GLN A 55 -8.87 -13.05 24.18
CA GLN A 55 -7.49 -12.59 24.00
C GLN A 55 -6.58 -13.73 23.55
N ASN A 56 -6.72 -14.90 24.15
CA ASN A 56 -6.00 -16.11 23.74
C ASN A 56 -6.34 -16.49 22.30
N PHE A 57 -7.61 -16.47 21.92
CA PHE A 57 -8.06 -16.75 20.56
C PHE A 57 -7.46 -15.77 19.54
N ILE A 58 -7.51 -14.46 19.78
CA ILE A 58 -6.89 -13.44 18.91
C ILE A 58 -5.38 -13.65 18.82
N SER A 59 -4.72 -13.99 19.94
CA SER A 59 -3.28 -14.29 19.94
C SER A 59 -2.96 -15.53 19.10
N LEU A 60 -3.76 -16.60 19.20
CA LEU A 60 -3.60 -17.80 18.39
C LEU A 60 -3.77 -17.50 16.90
N ILE A 61 -4.79 -16.71 16.53
CA ILE A 61 -4.98 -16.25 15.15
C ILE A 61 -3.74 -15.53 14.63
N ARG A 62 -3.18 -14.59 15.42
CA ARG A 62 -1.97 -13.86 15.04
C ARG A 62 -0.78 -14.80 14.82
N THR A 63 -0.61 -15.79 15.69
CA THR A 63 0.44 -16.81 15.52
C THR A 63 0.21 -17.66 14.28
N GLU A 64 -1.03 -18.08 14.03
CA GLU A 64 -1.41 -18.89 12.86
C GLU A 64 -1.18 -18.12 11.56
N ILE A 65 -1.60 -16.85 11.47
CA ILE A 65 -1.32 -15.98 10.31
C ILE A 65 0.18 -15.94 10.02
N ARG A 66 1.01 -15.78 11.06
CA ARG A 66 2.45 -15.75 10.90
C ARG A 66 3.00 -17.10 10.42
N SER A 67 2.50 -18.22 10.93
CA SER A 67 2.86 -19.55 10.45
C SER A 67 2.50 -19.70 8.96
N LYS A 68 1.28 -19.33 8.59
CA LYS A 68 0.79 -19.44 7.20
C LYS A 68 1.52 -18.54 6.23
N ILE A 69 1.90 -17.32 6.62
CA ILE A 69 2.76 -16.46 5.80
C ILE A 69 4.11 -17.14 5.53
N ASN A 70 4.70 -17.78 6.55
CA ASN A 70 5.97 -18.50 6.40
C ASN A 70 5.83 -19.78 5.55
N GLU A 71 4.69 -20.49 5.66
CA GLU A 71 4.39 -21.69 4.87
C GLU A 71 4.13 -21.38 3.39
N ALA A 72 3.54 -20.21 3.09
CA ALA A 72 3.15 -19.81 1.73
C ALA A 72 4.32 -19.42 0.81
N GLU A 73 5.57 -19.74 1.18
CA GLU A 73 6.81 -19.38 0.45
C GLU A 73 6.91 -17.89 0.08
N ILE A 74 6.23 -17.03 0.83
CA ILE A 74 6.31 -15.59 0.66
C ILE A 74 7.74 -15.17 1.04
N LEU A 75 8.39 -14.39 0.18
CA LEU A 75 9.74 -13.92 0.48
C LEU A 75 9.77 -13.23 1.85
N PRO A 76 10.76 -13.53 2.72
CA PRO A 76 10.81 -12.99 4.08
C PRO A 76 10.66 -11.47 4.16
N LYS A 77 11.14 -10.76 3.13
CA LYS A 77 11.04 -9.29 3.01
C LYS A 77 9.61 -8.75 2.96
N TYR A 78 8.63 -9.51 2.48
CA TYR A 78 7.21 -9.10 2.49
C TYR A 78 6.48 -9.54 3.77
N SER A 79 6.99 -10.58 4.43
CA SER A 79 6.28 -11.28 5.50
C SER A 79 5.96 -10.38 6.70
N ASN A 80 6.90 -9.51 7.09
CA ASN A 80 6.66 -8.59 8.20
C ASN A 80 5.61 -7.51 7.88
N CYS A 81 5.66 -6.95 6.67
CA CYS A 81 4.67 -5.98 6.22
C CYS A 81 3.26 -6.60 6.20
N ILE A 82 3.11 -7.79 5.63
CA ILE A 82 1.81 -8.49 5.54
C ILE A 82 1.28 -8.77 6.94
N TYR A 83 2.13 -9.31 7.83
CA TYR A 83 1.77 -9.56 9.21
C TYR A 83 1.29 -8.30 9.93
N GLN A 84 2.02 -7.17 9.79
CA GLN A 84 1.65 -5.91 10.41
C GLN A 84 0.33 -5.34 9.86
N LYS A 85 0.12 -5.39 8.54
CA LYS A 85 -1.13 -4.94 7.90
C LYS A 85 -2.34 -5.74 8.37
N LEU A 86 -2.22 -7.07 8.46
CA LEU A 86 -3.30 -7.94 8.89
C LEU A 86 -3.58 -7.81 10.39
N THR A 87 -2.54 -7.91 11.22
CA THR A 87 -2.71 -7.94 12.69
C THR A 87 -2.92 -6.58 13.33
N GLY A 88 -2.55 -5.51 12.63
CA GLY A 88 -2.85 -4.12 12.97
C GLY A 88 -4.22 -3.64 12.47
N SER A 89 -4.91 -4.40 11.61
CA SER A 89 -6.26 -4.08 11.14
C SER A 89 -7.32 -4.64 12.09
N GLU A 90 -8.02 -3.76 12.81
CA GLU A 90 -9.17 -4.16 13.64
C GLU A 90 -10.28 -4.80 12.80
N SER A 91 -10.55 -4.28 11.59
CA SER A 91 -11.52 -4.86 10.65
C SER A 91 -11.18 -6.30 10.32
N PHE A 92 -9.91 -6.61 10.11
CA PHE A 92 -9.47 -7.96 9.78
C PHE A 92 -9.72 -8.92 10.95
N VAL A 93 -9.29 -8.53 12.16
CA VAL A 93 -9.53 -9.31 13.38
C VAL A 93 -11.03 -9.51 13.62
N HIS A 94 -11.85 -8.48 13.41
CA HIS A 94 -13.30 -8.55 13.52
C HIS A 94 -13.93 -9.51 12.52
N SER A 95 -13.46 -9.52 11.26
CA SER A 95 -13.91 -10.47 10.25
C SER A 95 -13.61 -11.92 10.67
N ILE A 96 -12.44 -12.18 11.26
CA ILE A 96 -12.09 -13.52 11.77
C ILE A 96 -12.97 -13.92 12.96
N VAL A 97 -13.18 -13.02 13.92
CA VAL A 97 -14.06 -13.28 15.08
C VAL A 97 -15.49 -13.58 14.62
N LYS A 98 -15.97 -12.83 13.63
CA LYS A 98 -17.27 -13.07 13.01
C LYS A 98 -17.34 -14.44 12.33
N ALA A 99 -16.33 -14.81 11.55
CA ALA A 99 -16.26 -16.13 10.90
C ALA A 99 -16.30 -17.26 11.93
N ALA A 100 -15.51 -17.17 13.01
CA ALA A 100 -15.49 -18.14 14.09
C ALA A 100 -16.86 -18.29 14.79
N ALA A 101 -17.54 -17.18 15.05
CA ALA A 101 -18.87 -17.21 15.65
C ALA A 101 -19.94 -17.79 14.70
N LEU A 102 -19.81 -17.57 13.39
CA LEU A 102 -20.68 -18.16 12.36
C LEU A 102 -20.46 -19.67 12.24
N GLU A 103 -19.22 -20.17 12.36
CA GLU A 103 -18.94 -21.61 12.35
C GLU A 103 -19.72 -22.36 13.45
N HIS A 104 -19.89 -21.77 14.64
CA HIS A 104 -20.71 -22.35 15.71
C HIS A 104 -22.20 -22.49 15.35
N LEU A 105 -22.72 -21.62 14.47
CA LEU A 105 -24.10 -21.70 14.01
C LEU A 105 -24.28 -22.74 12.90
N MET A 106 -23.22 -23.07 12.16
CA MET A 106 -23.27 -24.00 11.03
C MET A 106 -23.44 -25.46 11.43
N GLU A 107 -23.16 -25.84 12.68
CA GLU A 107 -23.54 -27.17 13.19
C GLU A 107 -25.07 -27.34 13.29
N LYS A 108 -25.85 -26.26 13.08
CA LYS A 108 -27.32 -26.24 13.15
C LYS A 108 -27.93 -25.56 11.91
N ASP A 109 -28.09 -26.32 10.83
CA ASP A 109 -29.13 -26.16 9.79
C ASP A 109 -29.40 -24.75 9.20
N THR A 110 -28.38 -23.93 8.93
CA THR A 110 -28.58 -22.64 8.24
C THR A 110 -27.64 -22.40 7.06
N GLU A 111 -28.17 -21.68 6.06
CA GLU A 111 -27.57 -21.43 4.74
C GLU A 111 -26.09 -21.03 4.80
N VAL A 112 -25.30 -21.69 3.95
CA VAL A 112 -23.85 -21.55 3.72
C VAL A 112 -23.39 -20.12 3.34
N SER A 113 -24.32 -19.18 3.15
CA SER A 113 -24.08 -17.86 2.54
C SER A 113 -23.29 -16.88 3.44
N PRO A 114 -23.63 -16.61 4.72
CA PRO A 114 -22.98 -15.56 5.51
C PRO A 114 -21.55 -15.87 5.93
N LEU A 115 -21.24 -17.15 6.22
CA LEU A 115 -19.86 -17.57 6.52
C LEU A 115 -18.99 -17.40 5.27
N ASN A 116 -19.44 -17.90 4.11
CA ASN A 116 -18.67 -17.79 2.88
C ASN A 116 -18.40 -16.34 2.48
N ILE A 117 -19.38 -15.44 2.64
CA ILE A 117 -19.17 -14.00 2.41
C ILE A 117 -18.07 -13.46 3.34
N THR A 118 -18.11 -13.84 4.61
CA THR A 118 -17.11 -13.39 5.60
C THR A 118 -15.72 -13.95 5.29
N ILE A 119 -15.63 -15.23 4.90
CA ILE A 119 -14.38 -15.87 4.47
C ILE A 119 -13.82 -15.18 3.22
N ASN A 120 -14.65 -14.92 2.21
CA ASN A 120 -14.20 -14.21 1.00
C ASN A 120 -13.65 -12.83 1.35
N LYS A 121 -14.29 -12.08 2.25
CA LYS A 121 -13.77 -10.80 2.74
C LYS A 121 -12.40 -10.94 3.42
N ILE A 122 -12.21 -11.96 4.26
CA ILE A 122 -10.91 -12.24 4.88
C ILE A 122 -9.85 -12.52 3.81
N LEU A 123 -10.17 -13.35 2.81
CA LEU A 123 -9.26 -13.66 1.71
C LEU A 123 -8.91 -12.42 0.88
N ASP A 124 -9.88 -11.55 0.61
CA ASP A 124 -9.65 -10.28 -0.08
C ASP A 124 -8.73 -9.35 0.72
N GLU A 125 -8.93 -9.24 2.04
CA GLU A 125 -8.06 -8.45 2.93
C GLU A 125 -6.61 -9.02 2.95
N ILE A 126 -6.44 -10.34 2.90
CA ILE A 126 -5.14 -11.01 2.76
C ILE A 126 -4.50 -10.68 1.42
N ASN A 127 -5.22 -10.89 0.31
CA ASN A 127 -4.70 -10.65 -1.04
C ASN A 127 -4.31 -9.18 -1.25
N ASN A 128 -5.11 -8.26 -0.70
CA ASN A 128 -4.81 -6.83 -0.74
C ASN A 128 -3.54 -6.52 0.07
N SER A 129 -3.41 -7.08 1.27
CA SER A 129 -2.21 -6.89 2.11
C SER A 129 -0.94 -7.42 1.41
N VAL A 130 -1.02 -8.59 0.79
CA VAL A 130 0.09 -9.16 -0.01
C VAL A 130 0.45 -8.23 -1.17
N THR A 131 -0.55 -7.76 -1.92
CA THR A 131 -0.34 -6.89 -3.08
C THR A 131 0.32 -5.56 -2.68
N ILE A 132 -0.22 -4.89 -1.66
CA ILE A 132 0.32 -3.62 -1.15
C ILE A 132 1.76 -3.80 -0.66
N CYS A 133 2.03 -4.85 0.13
CA CYS A 133 3.37 -5.08 0.66
C CYS A 133 4.39 -5.44 -0.42
N ARG A 134 3.97 -6.14 -1.48
CA ARG A 134 4.83 -6.42 -2.61
C ARG A 134 5.14 -5.14 -3.39
N GLN A 135 4.13 -4.34 -3.71
CA GLN A 135 4.29 -3.06 -4.40
C GLN A 135 5.18 -2.09 -3.62
N ALA A 136 4.96 -1.95 -2.30
CA ALA A 136 5.75 -1.05 -1.47
C ALA A 136 7.26 -1.39 -1.48
N GLU A 137 7.58 -2.69 -1.51
CA GLU A 137 8.95 -3.14 -1.62
C GLU A 137 9.51 -2.97 -3.05
N GLU A 138 8.74 -3.31 -4.09
CA GLU A 138 9.14 -3.14 -5.49
C GLU A 138 9.40 -1.66 -5.81
N PHE A 139 8.45 -0.77 -5.51
CA PHE A 139 8.60 0.67 -5.70
C PHE A 139 9.65 1.27 -4.77
N GLY A 140 9.80 0.73 -3.56
CA GLY A 140 10.88 1.14 -2.66
C GLY A 140 12.27 0.83 -3.22
N LEU A 141 12.44 -0.31 -3.88
CA LEU A 141 13.68 -0.66 -4.59
C LEU A 141 13.90 0.24 -5.81
N ASP A 142 12.84 0.57 -6.55
CA ASP A 142 12.92 1.52 -7.67
C ASP A 142 13.33 2.92 -7.19
N PHE A 143 12.77 3.39 -6.08
CA PHE A 143 13.20 4.63 -5.43
C PHE A 143 14.68 4.57 -5.06
N ASP A 144 15.12 3.53 -4.36
CA ASP A 144 16.52 3.41 -3.96
C ASP A 144 17.46 3.36 -5.16
N LYS A 145 17.06 2.69 -6.25
CA LYS A 145 17.81 2.69 -7.51
C LYS A 145 17.87 4.08 -8.13
N LEU A 146 16.74 4.78 -8.24
CA LEU A 146 16.67 6.13 -8.81
C LEU A 146 17.49 7.13 -8.00
N PHE A 147 17.40 7.03 -6.67
CA PHE A 147 18.07 7.92 -5.72
C PHE A 147 19.58 7.69 -5.69
N ASN A 148 20.03 6.43 -5.71
CA ASN A 148 21.45 6.10 -5.61
C ASN A 148 22.17 6.10 -6.98
N THR A 149 21.44 6.27 -8.10
CA THR A 149 22.05 6.38 -9.43
C THR A 149 22.52 7.81 -9.66
N PRO A 150 23.84 8.06 -9.81
CA PRO A 150 24.34 9.40 -10.09
C PRO A 150 23.70 9.96 -11.36
N LYS A 151 23.11 11.15 -11.26
CA LYS A 151 22.58 11.87 -12.41
C LYS A 151 23.69 12.74 -12.98
N ASN A 152 24.06 12.50 -14.23
CA ASN A 152 25.00 13.36 -14.96
C ASN A 152 24.30 14.64 -15.42
N LEU A 153 23.89 15.48 -14.47
CA LEU A 153 23.30 16.79 -14.76
C LEU A 153 24.42 17.79 -15.02
N THR A 154 24.22 18.63 -16.03
CA THR A 154 25.00 19.85 -16.16
C THR A 154 24.61 20.82 -15.04
N THR A 155 25.53 21.70 -14.64
CA THR A 155 25.26 22.71 -13.61
C THR A 155 24.08 23.65 -13.99
N ARG A 156 23.83 23.83 -15.29
CA ARG A 156 22.67 24.58 -15.81
C ARG A 156 21.35 23.84 -15.61
N GLU A 157 21.32 22.53 -15.89
CA GLU A 157 20.14 21.70 -15.66
C GLU A 157 19.80 21.62 -14.17
N GLU A 158 20.80 21.39 -13.33
CA GLU A 158 20.64 21.36 -11.88
C GLU A 158 20.03 22.68 -11.36
N TYR A 159 20.56 23.83 -11.80
CA TYR A 159 20.01 25.14 -11.47
C TYR A 159 18.53 25.27 -11.92
N CYS A 160 18.21 24.85 -13.15
CA CYS A 160 16.84 24.97 -13.66
C CYS A 160 15.85 24.05 -12.92
N ILE A 161 16.25 22.82 -12.59
CA ILE A 161 15.43 21.89 -11.79
C ILE A 161 15.18 22.48 -10.40
N LYS A 162 16.22 22.90 -9.69
CA LYS A 162 16.09 23.51 -8.35
C LYS A 162 15.20 24.75 -8.40
N LYS A 163 15.42 25.65 -9.38
CA LYS A 163 14.60 26.84 -9.58
C LYS A 163 13.12 26.49 -9.82
N TYR A 164 12.85 25.47 -10.63
CA TYR A 164 11.50 24.99 -10.90
C TYR A 164 10.81 24.45 -9.65
N LEU A 165 11.48 23.57 -8.90
CA LEU A 165 10.91 22.99 -7.68
C LEU A 165 10.61 24.06 -6.63
N ILE A 166 11.51 25.04 -6.46
CA ILE A 166 11.31 26.17 -5.53
C ILE A 166 10.16 27.06 -5.98
N LYS A 167 10.10 27.44 -7.26
CA LYS A 167 9.07 28.34 -7.81
C LYS A 167 7.66 27.75 -7.64
N ASN A 168 7.52 26.43 -7.72
CA ASN A 168 6.24 25.73 -7.65
C ASN A 168 5.95 25.12 -6.27
N ASN A 169 6.77 25.41 -5.24
CA ASN A 169 6.63 24.84 -3.89
C ASN A 169 6.62 23.30 -3.84
N LEU A 170 7.37 22.65 -4.74
CA LEU A 170 7.50 21.20 -4.83
C LEU A 170 8.60 20.63 -3.91
N ILE A 171 9.37 21.51 -3.27
CA ILE A 171 10.44 21.15 -2.35
C ILE A 171 10.55 22.17 -1.22
N ASP A 172 10.73 21.70 0.01
CA ASP A 172 10.92 22.56 1.17
C ASP A 172 12.37 23.05 1.22
N VAL A 173 12.57 24.32 0.88
CA VAL A 173 13.89 24.96 0.79
C VAL A 173 14.60 24.98 2.14
N TYR A 174 13.86 25.10 3.24
CA TYR A 174 14.43 25.21 4.58
C TYR A 174 14.76 23.83 5.14
N LEU A 175 13.86 22.86 4.97
CA LEU A 175 14.09 21.48 5.41
C LEU A 175 15.31 20.85 4.71
N TYR A 176 15.50 21.15 3.42
CA TYR A 176 16.55 20.55 2.59
C TYR A 176 17.78 21.46 2.35
N GLU A 177 17.84 22.63 2.98
CA GLU A 177 18.94 23.60 2.87
C GLU A 177 19.36 23.89 1.40
N ILE A 178 18.37 24.13 0.54
CA ILE A 178 18.61 24.20 -0.91
C ILE A 178 19.16 25.56 -1.31
N ASP A 179 20.41 25.59 -1.78
CA ASP A 179 20.91 26.66 -2.63
C ASP A 179 20.52 26.36 -4.10
N PRO A 180 19.73 27.22 -4.76
CA PRO A 180 19.39 27.03 -6.17
C PRO A 180 20.61 27.20 -7.10
N ASN A 181 21.66 27.94 -6.72
CA ASN A 181 22.81 28.23 -7.57
C ASN A 181 24.17 28.09 -6.83
N PRO A 182 24.49 26.91 -6.27
CA PRO A 182 25.71 26.72 -5.48
C PRO A 182 26.98 26.89 -6.33
N HIS A 183 26.87 26.65 -7.63
CA HIS A 183 27.96 26.75 -8.59
C HIS A 183 28.10 28.13 -9.24
N LYS A 184 27.29 29.12 -8.86
CA LYS A 184 27.31 30.48 -9.41
C LYS A 184 27.25 30.50 -10.95
N VAL A 185 26.40 29.64 -11.50
CA VAL A 185 26.14 29.53 -12.94
C VAL A 185 25.71 30.88 -13.49
N ASN A 186 26.26 31.29 -14.64
CA ASN A 186 25.76 32.45 -15.35
C ASN A 186 24.37 32.15 -15.93
N VAL A 187 23.35 32.80 -15.38
CA VAL A 187 21.94 32.62 -15.73
C VAL A 187 21.48 33.53 -16.88
N THR A 188 22.37 34.40 -17.38
CA THR A 188 22.04 35.33 -18.47
C THR A 188 21.70 34.54 -19.74
N GLY A 189 20.48 34.71 -20.25
CA GLY A 189 19.99 34.00 -21.43
C GLY A 189 19.59 32.53 -21.20
N LEU A 190 19.64 32.03 -19.95
CA LEU A 190 19.20 30.67 -19.62
C LEU A 190 17.67 30.61 -19.51
N ASN A 191 17.03 29.89 -20.43
CA ASN A 191 15.58 29.69 -20.42
C ASN A 191 15.21 28.37 -19.72
N CYS A 192 15.12 28.41 -18.39
CA CYS A 192 14.73 27.23 -17.61
C CYS A 192 13.30 26.76 -17.87
N GLU A 193 12.37 27.65 -18.21
CA GLU A 193 10.97 27.25 -18.46
C GLU A 193 10.87 26.35 -19.69
N GLU A 194 11.58 26.72 -20.77
CA GLU A 194 11.63 25.89 -21.98
C GLU A 194 12.36 24.57 -21.75
N MET A 195 13.44 24.57 -20.96
CA MET A 195 14.14 23.32 -20.61
C MET A 195 13.23 22.36 -19.86
N ILE A 196 12.54 22.84 -18.82
CA ILE A 196 11.62 22.02 -18.03
C ILE A 196 10.45 21.52 -18.89
N ARG A 197 9.87 22.38 -19.73
CA ARG A 197 8.80 21.99 -20.66
C ARG A 197 9.22 20.84 -21.57
N LYS A 198 10.41 20.93 -22.19
CA LYS A 198 10.94 19.86 -23.05
C LYS A 198 11.17 18.57 -22.29
N SER A 199 11.79 18.63 -21.11
CA SER A 199 12.00 17.43 -20.29
C SER A 199 10.68 16.76 -19.87
N ASN A 200 9.64 17.56 -19.62
CA ASN A 200 8.31 17.05 -19.31
C ASN A 200 7.68 16.31 -20.50
N GLU A 201 7.72 16.92 -21.69
CA GLU A 201 7.25 16.31 -22.93
C GLU A 201 7.99 15.01 -23.24
N GLU A 202 9.33 15.02 -23.15
CA GLU A 202 10.17 13.85 -23.41
C GLU A 202 9.86 12.68 -22.45
N ILE A 203 9.59 12.95 -21.18
CA ILE A 203 9.23 11.90 -20.21
C ILE A 203 7.91 11.24 -20.57
N TYR A 204 6.87 12.02 -20.92
CA TYR A 204 5.58 11.44 -21.28
C TYR A 204 5.61 10.76 -22.64
N ASP A 205 6.36 11.26 -23.61
CA ASP A 205 6.57 10.59 -24.90
C ASP A 205 7.25 9.22 -24.72
N GLN A 206 8.26 9.15 -23.84
CA GLN A 206 8.93 7.89 -23.51
C GLN A 206 7.98 6.90 -22.81
N LEU A 207 7.18 7.38 -21.86
CA LEU A 207 6.16 6.55 -21.22
C LEU A 207 5.16 6.02 -22.25
N SER A 208 4.61 6.88 -23.12
CA SER A 208 3.68 6.47 -24.17
C SER A 208 4.27 5.35 -25.04
N PHE A 209 5.53 5.50 -25.45
CA PHE A 209 6.22 4.49 -26.26
C PHE A 209 6.41 3.15 -25.52
N ILE A 210 6.72 3.18 -24.21
CA ILE A 210 6.84 1.97 -23.38
C ILE A 210 5.49 1.26 -23.26
N TYR A 211 4.42 2.03 -23.01
CA TYR A 211 3.08 1.50 -22.81
C TYR A 211 2.44 0.96 -24.09
N LEU A 212 2.71 1.57 -25.25
CA LEU A 212 2.30 1.03 -26.56
C LEU A 212 2.91 -0.36 -26.83
N LYS A 213 4.09 -0.63 -26.29
CA LYS A 213 4.76 -1.94 -26.41
C LYS A 213 4.29 -2.95 -25.37
N ASN A 214 3.47 -2.53 -24.40
CA ASN A 214 2.93 -3.41 -23.38
C ASN A 214 1.72 -4.19 -23.95
N PRO A 215 1.73 -5.54 -23.96
CA PRO A 215 0.63 -6.35 -24.50
C PRO A 215 -0.74 -6.08 -23.88
N TYR A 216 -0.78 -5.56 -22.65
CA TYR A 216 -2.01 -5.28 -21.92
C TYR A 216 -2.58 -3.88 -22.18
N LEU A 217 -1.77 -2.97 -22.75
CA LEU A 217 -2.11 -1.55 -22.97
C LEU A 217 -1.79 -1.12 -24.42
N SER A 218 -1.78 -2.06 -25.36
CA SER A 218 -1.31 -1.86 -26.74
C SER A 218 -2.25 -1.07 -27.67
N ASN A 219 -3.32 -0.47 -27.14
CA ASN A 219 -4.20 0.43 -27.88
C ASN A 219 -3.96 1.88 -27.43
N ASP A 220 -3.88 2.80 -28.38
CA ASP A 220 -3.64 4.24 -28.17
C ASP A 220 -4.54 4.85 -27.09
N GLU A 221 -5.84 4.49 -27.05
CA GLU A 221 -6.78 4.99 -26.04
C GLU A 221 -6.40 4.58 -24.61
N LYS A 222 -5.95 3.33 -24.43
CA LYS A 222 -5.51 2.82 -23.12
C LYS A 222 -4.18 3.41 -22.70
N VAL A 223 -3.30 3.67 -23.66
CA VAL A 223 -2.05 4.39 -23.40
C VAL A 223 -2.35 5.81 -22.96
N GLU A 224 -3.19 6.56 -23.69
CA GLU A 224 -3.52 7.93 -23.30
C GLU A 224 -4.17 7.98 -21.91
N CYS A 225 -5.10 7.06 -21.61
CA CYS A 225 -5.65 6.93 -20.26
C CYS A 225 -4.56 6.71 -19.20
N ALA A 226 -3.60 5.81 -19.44
CA ALA A 226 -2.50 5.57 -18.51
C ALA A 226 -1.60 6.80 -18.34
N ILE A 227 -1.30 7.53 -19.42
CA ILE A 227 -0.49 8.75 -19.40
C ILE A 227 -1.20 9.86 -18.63
N GLU A 228 -2.50 10.03 -18.81
CA GLU A 228 -3.30 10.94 -18.01
C GLU A 228 -3.21 10.60 -16.51
N LYS A 229 -3.17 9.31 -16.13
CA LYS A 229 -2.97 8.93 -14.72
C LYS A 229 -1.59 9.29 -14.17
N PHE A 230 -0.54 9.27 -15.00
CA PHE A 230 0.76 9.82 -14.59
C PHE A 230 0.75 11.35 -14.48
N ARG A 231 0.04 12.05 -15.38
CA ARG A 231 -0.11 13.52 -15.34
C ARG A 231 -0.91 13.98 -14.12
N GLU A 232 -2.05 13.35 -13.85
CA GLU A 232 -2.90 13.60 -12.67
C GLU A 232 -2.14 13.42 -11.35
N ALA A 233 -1.20 12.46 -11.32
CA ALA A 233 -0.37 12.17 -10.15
C ALA A 233 0.95 12.98 -10.11
N GLU A 234 1.12 13.96 -11.01
CA GLU A 234 2.29 14.84 -11.07
C GLU A 234 3.62 14.06 -11.12
N TYR A 235 3.65 12.95 -11.89
CA TYR A 235 4.81 12.06 -11.97
C TYR A 235 6.11 12.78 -12.36
N PHE A 236 6.04 13.70 -13.32
CA PHE A 236 7.20 14.49 -13.73
C PHE A 236 7.80 15.28 -12.56
N ASP A 237 6.96 15.94 -11.77
CA ASP A 237 7.35 16.77 -10.64
C ASP A 237 8.01 15.91 -9.56
N LEU A 238 7.45 14.73 -9.28
CA LEU A 238 8.04 13.74 -8.38
C LEU A 238 9.44 13.30 -8.86
N MET A 239 9.59 13.00 -10.15
CA MET A 239 10.87 12.60 -10.73
C MET A 239 11.91 13.73 -10.71
N MET A 240 11.49 14.98 -10.93
CA MET A 240 12.34 16.16 -10.79
C MET A 240 12.79 16.36 -9.35
N LYS A 241 11.88 16.19 -8.39
CA LYS A 241 12.18 16.29 -6.96
C LYS A 241 13.23 15.26 -6.54
N ILE A 242 13.04 13.99 -6.89
CA ILE A 242 14.01 12.91 -6.61
C ILE A 242 15.36 13.23 -7.25
N THR A 243 15.34 13.66 -8.52
CA THR A 243 16.56 14.04 -9.25
C THR A 243 17.33 15.13 -8.51
N ALA A 244 16.66 16.17 -8.02
CA ALA A 244 17.29 17.22 -7.22
C ALA A 244 17.83 16.68 -5.88
N LEU A 245 17.05 15.86 -5.17
CA LEU A 245 17.44 15.29 -3.87
C LEU A 245 18.71 14.42 -3.96
N THR A 246 18.98 13.78 -5.09
CA THR A 246 20.23 13.00 -5.29
C THR A 246 21.50 13.87 -5.24
N THR A 247 21.36 15.18 -5.44
CA THR A 247 22.47 16.16 -5.40
C THR A 247 22.61 16.85 -4.05
N LEU A 248 21.69 16.58 -3.11
CA LEU A 248 21.64 17.22 -1.81
C LEU A 248 22.13 16.28 -0.71
N ASN A 249 22.70 16.84 0.35
CA ASN A 249 23.08 16.08 1.53
C ASN A 249 21.87 15.94 2.46
N ILE A 250 21.00 14.97 2.17
CA ILE A 250 19.81 14.72 2.98
C ILE A 250 20.06 13.67 4.07
N THR A 251 19.33 13.78 5.17
CA THR A 251 19.36 12.81 6.27
C THR A 251 18.68 11.50 5.90
N LEU A 252 18.97 10.43 6.66
CA LEU A 252 18.29 9.14 6.50
C LEU A 252 16.77 9.28 6.71
N GLU A 253 16.34 10.08 7.69
CA GLU A 253 14.92 10.32 7.98
C GLU A 253 14.21 10.97 6.80
N GLN A 254 14.81 12.01 6.21
CA GLN A 254 14.32 12.64 4.99
C GLN A 254 14.26 11.67 3.81
N LYS A 255 15.30 10.86 3.60
CA LYS A 255 15.30 9.84 2.54
C LYS A 255 14.16 8.84 2.75
N THR A 256 13.92 8.40 3.98
CA THR A 256 12.82 7.48 4.33
C THR A 256 11.47 8.11 4.04
N HIS A 257 11.26 9.37 4.44
CA HIS A 257 10.02 10.10 4.18
C HIS A 257 9.73 10.23 2.68
N GLU A 258 10.73 10.61 1.88
CA GLU A 258 10.57 10.73 0.41
C GLU A 258 10.36 9.36 -0.26
N ARG A 259 10.97 8.29 0.28
CA ARG A 259 10.73 6.92 -0.18
C ARG A 259 9.29 6.48 0.07
N GLU A 260 8.74 6.77 1.26
CA GLU A 260 7.35 6.45 1.60
C GLU A 260 6.36 7.21 0.71
N ASN A 261 6.59 8.51 0.50
CA ASN A 261 5.78 9.32 -0.40
C ASN A 261 5.84 8.81 -1.86
N PHE A 262 7.02 8.42 -2.34
CA PHE A 262 7.17 7.83 -3.68
C PHE A 262 6.37 6.53 -3.82
N ILE A 263 6.46 5.65 -2.83
CA ILE A 263 5.70 4.38 -2.81
C ILE A 263 4.20 4.65 -2.89
N GLU A 264 3.69 5.58 -2.09
CA GLU A 264 2.28 5.93 -2.07
C GLU A 264 1.80 6.45 -3.43
N ILE A 265 2.52 7.39 -4.03
CA ILE A 265 2.18 7.96 -5.33
C ILE A 265 2.18 6.88 -6.42
N PHE A 266 3.20 6.02 -6.47
CA PHE A 266 3.28 4.96 -7.48
C PHE A 266 2.24 3.85 -7.28
N SER A 267 1.91 3.52 -6.04
CA SER A 267 0.78 2.62 -5.75
C SER A 267 -0.54 3.20 -6.25
N ASN A 268 -0.77 4.49 -6.04
CA ASN A 268 -1.97 5.18 -6.54
C ASN A 268 -2.02 5.22 -8.07
N ILE A 269 -0.91 5.59 -8.73
CA ILE A 269 -0.80 5.57 -10.19
C ILE A 269 -1.13 4.17 -10.72
N THR A 270 -0.51 3.13 -10.17
CA THR A 270 -0.70 1.74 -10.61
C THR A 270 -2.15 1.29 -10.45
N SER A 271 -2.78 1.64 -9.32
CA SER A 271 -4.20 1.36 -9.08
C SER A 271 -5.11 2.07 -10.08
N ASN A 272 -4.81 3.33 -10.42
CA ASN A 272 -5.61 4.11 -11.34
C ASN A 272 -5.41 3.68 -12.80
N ILE A 273 -4.21 3.25 -13.19
CA ILE A 273 -3.96 2.71 -14.54
C ILE A 273 -4.73 1.40 -14.75
N ALA A 274 -4.94 0.61 -13.69
CA ALA A 274 -5.71 -0.62 -13.78
C ALA A 274 -7.18 -0.42 -14.20
N THR A 275 -7.69 0.82 -14.19
CA THR A 275 -9.07 1.15 -14.59
C THR A 275 -9.22 1.55 -16.07
N CYS A 276 -8.14 1.55 -16.88
CA CYS A 276 -8.11 2.09 -18.25
C CYS A 276 -8.63 1.17 -19.41
#